data_AF-X1TKD6-F1
#
_entry.id   AF-X1TKD6-F1
#
_cell.length_a   1.000
_cell.length_b   1.000
_cell.length_c   1.000
_cell.angle_alpha   90.00
_cell.angle_beta   90.00
_cell.angle_gamma   90.00
#
_symmetry.space_group_name_H-M   'P 1'
#
loop_
_entity.id
_entity.type
_entity.pdbx_description
1 polymer ?
#
loop_
_entity_poly.entity_id
_entity_poly.type
_entity_poly.pdbx_seq_one_letter_code
_entity_poly.pdbx_strand_id
1 'polypeptide(L)' 'PEALKIKRVMERDNVIESEVRNRMKNQLDEEEKIKRSDYVIINDDKQLLIPQILEVHAAIMGNSSLF' A
#
# COMPACT_ATOMS: atom_id res chain seq x y z
N PRO A 1 -3.67 0.80 7.20
CA PRO A 1 -4.02 0.20 8.51
C PRO A 1 -4.11 -1.33 8.44
N GLU A 2 -3.58 -2.06 9.43
CA GLU A 2 -3.53 -3.53 9.43
C GLU A 2 -4.92 -4.17 9.33
N ALA A 3 -5.86 -3.75 10.19
CA ALA A 3 -7.22 -4.28 10.20
C ALA A 3 -7.96 -4.11 8.85
N LEU A 4 -7.73 -2.98 8.16
CA LEU A 4 -8.30 -2.73 6.84
C LEU A 4 -7.70 -3.67 5.78
N LYS A 5 -6.40 -3.93 5.84
CA LYS A 5 -5.72 -4.88 4.95
C LYS A 5 -6.26 -6.30 5.16
N ILE A 6 -6.39 -6.73 6.41
CA ILE A 6 -6.93 -8.05 6.77
C ILE A 6 -8.34 -8.21 6.21
N LYS A 7 -9.23 -7.25 6.50
CA LYS A 7 -10.62 -7.26 6.00
C LYS A 7 -10.69 -7.39 4.48
N ARG A 8 -9.92 -6.58 3.74
CA ARG A 8 -9.90 -6.61 2.27
C ARG A 8 -9.40 -7.94 1.72
N VAL A 9 -8.37 -8.53 2.32
CA VAL A 9 -7.84 -9.83 1.86
C VAL A 9 -8.85 -10.94 2.13
N MET A 10 -9.51 -10.93 3.29
CA MET A 10 -10.58 -11.88 3.60
C MET A 10 -11.73 -11.78 2.59
N GLU A 11 -12.21 -10.56 2.31
CA GLU A 11 -13.32 -10.32 1.36
C GLU A 11 -12.94 -10.69 -0.09
N ARG A 12 -11.71 -10.41 -0.50
CA ARG A 12 -11.23 -10.68 -1.86
C ARG A 12 -10.97 -12.17 -2.11
N ASP A 13 -10.29 -12.82 -1.17
CA ASP A 13 -9.81 -14.20 -1.35
C ASP A 13 -10.77 -15.24 -0.72
N ASN A 14 -11.83 -14.79 -0.05
CA ASN A 14 -12.78 -15.61 0.71
C ASN A 14 -12.08 -16.54 1.72
N VAL A 15 -11.17 -15.96 2.52
CA VAL A 15 -10.34 -16.67 3.51
C VAL A 15 -10.58 -16.14 4.92
N ILE A 16 -10.20 -16.91 5.93
CA ILE A 16 -10.34 -16.51 7.34
C ILE A 16 -9.14 -15.66 7.79
N GLU A 17 -9.35 -14.85 8.84
CA GLU A 17 -8.31 -13.93 9.37
C GLU A 17 -6.99 -14.63 9.71
N SER A 18 -7.04 -15.83 10.28
CA SER A 18 -5.83 -16.58 10.66
C SER A 18 -4.96 -16.94 9.46
N GLU A 19 -5.56 -17.26 8.31
CA GLU A 19 -4.84 -17.51 7.06
C GLU A 19 -4.18 -16.23 6.54
N VAL A 20 -4.89 -15.10 6.63
CA VAL A 20 -4.32 -13.79 6.26
C VAL A 20 -3.14 -13.43 7.16
N ARG A 21 -3.28 -13.58 8.48
CA ARG A 21 -2.19 -13.33 9.44
C ARG A 21 -0.98 -14.23 9.19
N ASN A 22 -1.20 -15.50 8.85
CA ASN A 22 -0.10 -16.41 8.50
C ASN A 22 0.64 -15.96 7.22
N ARG A 23 -0.07 -15.43 6.22
CA ARG A 23 0.57 -14.82 5.04
C ARG A 23 1.36 -13.57 5.40
N MET A 24 0.82 -12.71 6.28
CA MET A 24 1.47 -11.48 6.72
C MET A 24 2.77 -11.76 7.49
N LYS A 25 2.84 -12.83 8.29
CA LYS A 25 4.07 -13.24 8.99
C LYS A 25 5.25 -13.54 8.06
N ASN A 26 4.99 -13.89 6.81
CA ASN A 26 6.02 -14.18 5.82
C ASN A 26 6.40 -12.95 4.98
N GLN A 27 5.86 -11.77 5.31
CA GLN A 27 6.19 -10.50 4.64
C GLN A 27 7.21 -9.72 5.46
N LEU A 28 7.86 -8.75 4.81
CA LEU A 28 8.67 -7.75 5.52
C LEU A 28 7.77 -6.92 6.45
N ASP A 29 8.34 -6.57 7.61
CA ASP A 29 7.71 -5.63 8.53
C ASP A 29 7.41 -4.30 7.85
N GLU A 30 6.30 -3.66 8.22
CA GLU A 30 5.81 -2.45 7.57
C GLU A 30 6.78 -1.27 7.76
N GLU A 31 7.41 -1.14 8.93
CA GLU A 31 8.38 -0.07 9.19
C GLU A 31 9.64 -0.25 8.34
N GLU A 32 10.14 -1.49 8.26
CA GLU A 32 11.34 -1.80 7.46
C GLU A 32 11.06 -1.64 5.96
N LYS A 33 9.85 -1.99 5.50
CA LYS A 33 9.43 -1.78 4.12
C LYS A 33 9.39 -0.28 3.79
N ILE A 34 8.83 0.55 4.67
CA ILE A 34 8.79 2.01 4.51
C ILE A 34 10.20 2.58 4.46
N LYS A 35 11.08 2.17 5.39
CA LYS A 35 12.47 2.65 5.46
C LYS A 35 13.28 2.39 4.18
N ARG A 36 12.96 1.31 3.46
CA ARG A 36 13.61 0.93 2.20
C ARG A 36 12.95 1.49 0.94
N SER A 37 11.85 2.23 1.09
CA SER A 37 11.08 2.74 -0.05
C SER A 37 11.44 4.19 -0.36
N ASP A 38 11.62 4.52 -1.63
CA ASP A 38 11.77 5.92 -2.09
C ASP A 38 10.45 6.70 -2.00
N TYR A 39 9.32 6.00 -2.17
CA TYR A 39 7.98 6.57 -2.13
C TYR A 39 7.01 5.65 -1.38
N VAL A 40 6.05 6.23 -0.67
CA VAL A 40 5.01 5.50 0.09
C VAL A 40 3.63 6.04 -0.28
N ILE A 41 2.74 5.15 -0.72
CA ILE A 41 1.34 5.48 -1.01
C ILE A 41 0.47 5.01 0.16
N ILE A 42 -0.33 5.93 0.72
CA ILE A 42 -1.24 5.68 1.83
C ILE A 42 -2.63 5.35 1.30
N ASN A 43 -2.99 4.07 1.39
CA ASN A 43 -4.32 3.55 1.05
C ASN A 43 -5.12 3.27 2.33
N ASP A 44 -5.71 4.31 2.89
CA ASP A 44 -6.46 4.29 4.15
C ASP A 44 -7.94 4.67 4.03
N ASP A 45 -8.46 4.79 2.81
CA ASP A 45 -9.81 5.29 2.46
C ASP A 45 -10.13 6.72 2.95
N LYS A 46 -9.15 7.45 3.48
CA LYS A 46 -9.29 8.85 3.90
C LYS A 46 -8.63 9.80 2.92
N GLN A 47 -7.55 9.36 2.29
CA GLN A 47 -6.79 10.12 1.31
C GLN A 47 -7.05 9.59 -0.10
N LEU A 48 -7.17 10.50 -1.07
CA LEU A 48 -7.31 10.13 -2.47
C LEU A 48 -6.00 9.48 -2.97
N LEU A 49 -6.12 8.34 -3.63
CA LEU A 49 -4.97 7.62 -4.20
C LEU A 49 -4.45 8.25 -5.49
N ILE A 50 -5.36 8.79 -6.32
CA ILE A 50 -5.01 9.34 -7.63
C ILE A 50 -3.97 10.47 -7.51
N PRO A 51 -4.13 11.49 -6.64
CA PRO A 51 -3.12 12.54 -6.48
C PRO A 51 -1.76 11.98 -6.03
N GLN A 52 -1.72 11.06 -5.06
CA GLN A 52 -0.49 10.45 -4.57
C GLN A 52 0.25 9.69 -5.69
N ILE A 53 -0.48 8.97 -6.54
CA ILE A 53 0.10 8.23 -7.68
C ILE A 53 0.67 9.22 -8.71
N LEU A 54 -0.03 10.32 -9.00
CA LEU A 54 0.44 11.33 -9.95
C LEU A 54 1.72 12.01 -9.46
N GLU A 55 1.85 12.29 -8.16
CA GLU A 55 3.07 12.84 -7.56
C GLU A 55 4.27 11.88 -7.73
N VAL A 56 4.09 10.60 -7.36
CA VAL A 56 5.15 9.59 -7.52
C VAL A 56 5.50 9.40 -9.00
N HIS A 57 4.50 9.37 -9.88
CA HIS A 57 4.70 9.25 -11.32
C HIS A 57 5.53 10.42 -11.87
N ALA A 58 5.17 11.67 -11.53
CA ALA A 58 5.91 12.86 -11.96
C ALA A 58 7.36 12.88 -11.45
N ALA A 59 7.58 12.46 -10.20
CA ALA A 59 8.90 12.36 -9.59
C ALA A 59 9.79 11.33 -10.31
N ILE A 60 9.24 10.17 -10.68
CA ILE A 60 9.96 9.11 -11.42
C ILE A 60 10.21 9.53 -12.87
N MET A 61 9.24 10.18 -13.52
CA MET A 61 9.35 10.62 -14.91
C MET A 61 10.32 11.79 -15.11
N GLY A 62 10.90 12.35 -14.05
CA GLY A 62 11.90 13.40 -14.13
C GLY A 62 11.35 14.66 -14.81
N ASN A 63 10.30 15.27 -14.23
CA ASN A 63 9.78 16.56 -14.67
C ASN A 63 9.42 16.63 -16.17
N SER A 64 8.76 15.60 -16.70
CA SER A 64 8.08 15.75 -18.00
C SER A 64 6.77 16.51 -17.76
N SER A 65 6.81 17.81 -18.03
CA SER A 65 5.70 18.75 -17.92
C SER A 65 4.41 18.17 -18.51
N LEU A 66 3.49 17.77 -17.65
CA LEU A 66 2.09 17.53 -18.02
C LEU A 66 1.19 18.07 -16.91
N PHE A 67 1.19 19.39 -16.78
CA PHE A 67 0.02 20.27 -16.74
C PHE A 67 0.44 21.65 -17.23
#